data_AF-A0A1F3KL51-F1
#
_entry.id   AF-A0A1F3KL51-F1
#
_cell.length_a   1.000
_cell.length_b   1.000
_cell.length_c   1.000
_cell.angle_alpha   90.00
_cell.angle_beta   90.00
_cell.angle_gamma   90.00
#
_symmetry.space_group_name_H-M   'P 1'
#
loop_
_entity.id
_entity.type
_entity.pdbx_description
1 polymer ?
#
loop_
_entity_poly.entity_id
_entity_poly.type
_entity_poly.pdbx_seq_one_letter_code
_entity_poly.pdbx_strand_id
1 'polypeptide(L)'
;MKIKRVLISQPKPETDKSPYFELAERYGLKIDFKPFIQIEPVTLKEFRQTKITILDHSAIIFNSKTAVTHFFKLCEELKVTVPDDMKYFCISESTAFFLQKYIVYRKRKIFYGNGVMQDLIEIIKKHSEQYFLIPCSDVHKDDFATRLEQSKIKFTKTILYRTVNSDLSDLKKDFSYDILVFFSPNEIPSLKKNFPRYKQQETIIAAFGPAACKAVKDAGLRLDIPAPSKEAPSMTMALDIFLKNHFKNLKK
;
A
#
# COMPACT_ATOMS: atom_id res chain seq x y z
N MET A 1 19.42 -2.95 27.07
CA MET A 1 18.97 -1.71 26.39
C MET A 1 17.61 -1.28 26.94
N LYS A 2 17.38 0.02 27.19
CA LYS A 2 16.08 0.56 27.65
C LYS A 2 15.29 1.07 26.45
N ILE A 3 14.22 0.38 26.07
CA ILE A 3 13.35 0.76 24.94
C ILE A 3 12.45 1.92 25.37
N LYS A 4 12.47 3.01 24.61
CA LYS A 4 11.64 4.21 24.84
C LYS A 4 11.04 4.80 23.57
N ARG A 5 11.76 4.76 22.43
CA ARG A 5 11.34 5.43 21.18
C ARG A 5 11.06 4.41 20.09
N VAL A 6 9.85 4.45 19.55
CA VAL A 6 9.41 3.59 18.44
C VAL A 6 9.02 4.47 17.26
N LEU A 7 9.54 4.16 16.07
CA LEU A 7 9.13 4.79 14.82
C LEU A 7 8.29 3.82 14.01
N ILE A 8 7.06 4.22 13.72
CA ILE A 8 6.13 3.45 12.88
C ILE A 8 6.07 4.12 11.51
N SER A 9 6.37 3.36 10.46
CA SER A 9 6.45 3.84 9.07
C SER A 9 5.09 4.07 8.39
N GLN A 10 4.00 4.13 9.15
CA GLN A 10 2.64 4.40 8.69
C GLN A 10 2.16 5.80 9.12
N PRO A 11 1.09 6.32 8.51
CA PRO A 11 0.42 7.52 8.98
C PRO A 11 -0.05 7.35 10.44
N LYS A 12 -0.12 8.48 11.17
CA LYS A 12 -0.71 8.48 12.51
C LYS A 12 -2.18 8.01 12.39
N PRO A 13 -2.63 7.06 13.21
CA PRO A 13 -4.03 6.67 13.27
C PRO A 13 -4.92 7.88 13.54
N GLU A 14 -6.05 7.98 12.83
CA GLU A 14 -7.03 9.06 13.01
C GLU A 14 -7.84 8.92 14.30
N THR A 15 -7.94 7.69 14.82
CA THR A 15 -8.69 7.40 16.05
C THR A 15 -7.75 7.27 17.24
N ASP A 16 -8.12 7.89 18.35
CA ASP A 16 -7.39 7.79 19.62
C ASP A 16 -7.45 6.39 20.24
N LYS A 17 -8.25 5.48 19.68
CA LYS A 17 -8.37 4.07 20.09
C LYS A 17 -7.40 3.14 19.35
N SER A 18 -6.30 3.66 18.82
CA SER A 18 -5.30 2.81 18.18
C SER A 18 -4.60 1.91 19.22
N PRO A 19 -4.43 0.60 18.96
CA PRO A 19 -3.68 -0.28 19.86
C PRO A 19 -2.23 0.15 20.06
N TYR A 20 -1.67 0.97 19.15
CA TYR A 20 -0.34 1.54 19.36
C TYR A 20 -0.32 2.55 20.52
N PHE A 21 -1.38 3.32 20.74
CA PHE A 21 -1.43 4.26 21.87
C PHE A 21 -1.54 3.51 23.21
N GLU A 22 -2.28 2.40 23.25
CA GLU A 22 -2.32 1.53 24.43
C GLU A 22 -0.94 0.92 24.75
N LEU A 23 -0.17 0.51 23.74
CA LEU A 23 1.21 0.04 23.92
C LEU A 23 2.12 1.16 24.44
N ALA A 24 1.95 2.38 23.92
CA ALA A 24 2.71 3.55 24.35
C ALA A 24 2.50 3.82 25.85
N GLU A 25 1.24 3.81 26.30
CA GLU A 25 0.89 4.02 27.71
C GLU A 25 1.40 2.87 28.59
N ARG A 26 1.11 1.62 28.21
CA ARG A 26 1.47 0.41 28.98
C ARG A 26 2.96 0.30 29.28
N TYR A 27 3.81 0.66 28.32
CA TYR A 27 5.27 0.51 28.41
C TYR A 27 6.01 1.84 28.56
N GLY A 28 5.31 2.98 28.62
CA GLY A 28 5.91 4.31 28.71
C GLY A 28 6.76 4.67 27.48
N LEU A 29 6.29 4.33 26.29
CA LEU A 29 6.98 4.56 25.01
C LEU A 29 6.54 5.87 24.37
N LYS A 30 7.48 6.56 23.73
CA LYS A 30 7.21 7.60 22.73
C LYS A 30 7.12 6.93 21.36
N ILE A 31 5.93 6.97 20.76
CA ILE A 31 5.69 6.43 19.42
C ILE A 31 5.50 7.58 18.44
N ASP A 32 6.40 7.67 17.47
CA ASP A 32 6.30 8.60 16.35
C ASP A 32 5.78 7.85 15.11
N PHE A 33 4.88 8.49 14.37
CA PHE A 33 4.31 7.95 13.12
C PHE A 33 4.80 8.79 11.96
N LYS A 34 5.57 8.18 11.07
CA LYS A 34 6.14 8.89 9.92
C LYS A 34 6.13 7.97 8.71
N PRO A 35 5.29 8.23 7.70
CA PRO A 35 5.29 7.46 6.46
C PRO A 35 6.65 7.51 5.76
N PHE A 36 7.25 6.36 5.48
CA PHE A 36 8.51 6.29 4.72
C PHE A 36 8.28 6.38 3.21
N ILE A 37 7.06 6.09 2.78
CA ILE A 37 6.62 6.20 1.40
C ILE A 37 5.32 7.00 1.35
N GLN A 38 5.09 7.62 0.21
CA GLN A 38 3.84 8.32 -0.09
C GLN A 38 3.38 8.00 -1.51
N ILE A 39 2.09 8.19 -1.75
CA ILE A 39 1.50 8.02 -3.08
C ILE A 39 1.44 9.39 -3.76
N GLU A 40 2.14 9.51 -4.88
CA GLU A 40 2.15 10.72 -5.70
C GLU A 40 1.28 10.50 -6.96
N PRO A 41 0.24 11.31 -7.22
CA PRO A 41 -0.51 11.24 -8.47
C PRO A 41 0.39 11.61 -9.66
N VAL A 42 0.17 10.97 -10.80
CA VAL A 42 0.74 11.44 -12.06
C VAL A 42 0.10 12.77 -12.45
N THR A 43 0.90 13.72 -12.91
CA THR A 43 0.42 15.03 -13.31
C THR A 43 -0.35 14.97 -14.64
N LEU A 44 -1.23 15.93 -14.89
CA LEU A 44 -1.92 16.04 -16.19
C LEU A 44 -0.97 16.10 -17.39
N LYS A 45 0.17 16.77 -17.21
CA LYS A 45 1.20 16.89 -18.25
C LYS A 45 1.77 15.52 -18.62
N GLU A 46 2.15 14.74 -17.61
CA GLU A 46 2.65 13.38 -17.81
C GLU A 46 1.58 12.46 -18.39
N PHE A 47 0.34 12.53 -17.90
CA PHE A 47 -0.75 11.71 -18.45
C PHE A 47 -1.00 12.02 -19.93
N ARG A 48 -1.04 13.30 -20.32
CA ARG A 48 -1.21 13.70 -21.73
C ARG A 48 -0.09 13.18 -22.64
N GLN A 49 1.13 13.01 -22.14
CA GLN A 49 2.23 12.44 -22.90
C GLN A 49 2.03 10.95 -23.24
N THR A 50 1.21 10.23 -22.46
CA THR A 50 0.86 8.83 -22.75
C THR A 50 -0.02 8.68 -24.00
N LYS A 51 -0.67 9.77 -24.44
CA LYS A 51 -1.64 9.81 -25.56
C LYS A 51 -2.83 8.86 -25.37
N ILE A 52 -3.13 8.46 -24.14
CA ILE A 52 -4.30 7.63 -23.82
C ILE A 52 -5.54 8.50 -23.73
N THR A 53 -6.58 8.15 -24.50
CA THR A 53 -7.91 8.73 -24.36
C THR A 53 -8.76 7.81 -23.48
N ILE A 54 -9.23 8.29 -22.33
CA ILE A 54 -10.02 7.48 -21.39
C ILE A 54 -11.30 6.94 -22.06
N LEU A 55 -11.95 7.77 -22.88
CA LEU A 55 -13.21 7.45 -23.55
C LEU A 55 -13.10 6.45 -24.71
N ASP A 56 -11.88 6.06 -25.12
CA ASP A 56 -11.68 4.96 -26.07
C ASP A 56 -11.94 3.60 -25.42
N HIS A 57 -12.04 3.55 -24.10
CA HIS A 57 -12.22 2.33 -23.32
C HIS A 57 -13.67 2.22 -22.85
N SER A 58 -14.21 1.01 -22.87
CA SER A 58 -15.58 0.72 -22.45
C SER A 58 -15.68 0.14 -21.04
N ALA A 59 -14.54 -0.22 -20.45
CA ALA A 59 -14.46 -0.77 -19.10
C ALA A 59 -13.17 -0.36 -18.37
N ILE A 60 -13.23 -0.26 -17.04
CA ILE A 60 -12.08 0.04 -16.18
C ILE A 60 -11.85 -1.14 -15.21
N ILE A 61 -10.59 -1.55 -15.04
CA ILE A 61 -10.19 -2.57 -14.07
C ILE A 61 -9.51 -1.92 -12.86
N PHE A 62 -10.07 -2.10 -11.67
CA PHE A 62 -9.54 -1.60 -10.42
C PHE A 62 -9.02 -2.70 -9.51
N ASN A 63 -7.73 -2.64 -9.20
CA ASN A 63 -7.07 -3.55 -8.27
C ASN A 63 -7.00 -3.01 -6.82
N SER A 64 -7.41 -1.76 -6.61
CA SER A 64 -7.31 -1.10 -5.30
C SER A 64 -8.22 0.13 -5.23
N LYS A 65 -8.57 0.53 -4.02
CA LYS A 65 -9.27 1.79 -3.75
C LYS A 65 -8.44 3.02 -4.16
N THR A 66 -7.11 2.91 -4.07
CA THR A 66 -6.18 3.96 -4.53
C THR A 66 -6.33 4.18 -6.03
N ALA A 67 -6.36 3.12 -6.84
CA ALA A 67 -6.58 3.24 -8.28
C ALA A 67 -7.93 3.90 -8.61
N VAL A 68 -8.99 3.58 -7.87
CA VAL A 68 -10.30 4.24 -8.01
C VAL A 68 -10.18 5.75 -7.79
N THR A 69 -9.63 6.16 -6.64
CA THR A 69 -9.47 7.58 -6.30
C THR A 69 -8.67 8.35 -7.36
N HIS A 70 -7.53 7.81 -7.77
CA HIS A 70 -6.67 8.49 -8.75
C HIS A 70 -7.28 8.52 -10.16
N PHE A 71 -8.03 7.49 -10.55
CA PHE A 71 -8.76 7.50 -11.82
C PHE A 71 -9.83 8.60 -11.87
N PHE A 72 -10.69 8.69 -10.85
CA PHE A 72 -11.75 9.71 -10.84
C PHE A 72 -11.21 11.12 -10.67
N LYS A 73 -10.15 11.31 -9.87
CA LYS A 73 -9.44 12.59 -9.78
C LYS A 73 -8.87 13.02 -11.14
N LEU A 74 -8.26 12.09 -11.87
CA LEU A 74 -7.77 12.37 -13.21
C LEU A 74 -8.92 12.75 -14.17
N CYS A 75 -10.06 12.04 -14.11
CA CYS A 75 -11.22 12.37 -14.94
C CYS A 75 -11.74 13.79 -14.64
N GLU A 76 -11.82 14.17 -13.36
CA GLU A 76 -12.20 15.51 -12.93
C GLU A 76 -11.23 16.58 -13.45
N GLU A 77 -9.93 16.37 -13.27
CA GLU A 77 -8.89 17.29 -13.73
C GLU A 77 -8.84 17.42 -15.27
N LEU A 78 -9.14 16.35 -16.00
CA LEU A 78 -9.28 16.35 -17.46
C LEU A 78 -10.63 16.89 -17.95
N LYS A 79 -11.58 17.15 -17.04
CA LYS A 79 -12.98 17.48 -17.36
C LYS A 79 -13.66 16.41 -18.23
N VAL A 80 -13.33 15.15 -17.99
CA VAL A 80 -13.94 13.99 -18.66
C VAL A 80 -15.18 13.58 -17.87
N THR A 81 -16.34 13.66 -18.51
CA THR A 81 -17.57 13.05 -18.00
C THR A 81 -17.53 11.55 -18.28
N VAL A 82 -17.44 10.74 -17.23
CA VAL A 82 -17.43 9.29 -17.37
C VAL A 82 -18.83 8.80 -17.78
N PRO A 83 -18.96 8.05 -18.89
CA PRO A 83 -20.25 7.59 -19.37
C PRO A 83 -21.02 6.69 -18.39
N ASP A 84 -22.35 6.82 -18.39
CA ASP A 84 -23.27 6.02 -17.58
C ASP A 84 -23.26 4.51 -17.89
N ASP A 85 -22.74 4.15 -19.07
CA ASP A 85 -22.64 2.79 -19.56
C ASP A 85 -21.26 2.15 -19.35
N MET A 86 -20.26 2.90 -18.89
CA MET A 86 -18.92 2.42 -18.50
C MET A 86 -19.04 1.27 -17.49
N LYS A 87 -18.31 0.18 -17.74
CA LYS A 87 -18.26 -0.98 -16.83
C LYS A 87 -17.04 -0.90 -15.91
N TYR A 88 -17.17 -1.46 -14.71
CA TYR A 88 -16.12 -1.46 -13.69
C TYR A 88 -15.88 -2.87 -13.16
N PHE A 89 -14.61 -3.26 -13.10
CA PHE A 89 -14.16 -4.60 -12.72
C PHE A 89 -13.21 -4.48 -11.55
N CYS A 90 -13.66 -4.87 -10.37
CA CYS A 90 -12.93 -4.67 -9.11
C CYS A 90 -12.34 -5.98 -8.60
N ILE A 91 -11.12 -5.95 -8.07
CA ILE A 91 -10.50 -7.15 -7.49
C ILE A 91 -11.32 -7.74 -6.32
N SER A 92 -12.06 -6.90 -5.60
CA SER A 92 -12.84 -7.28 -4.42
C SER A 92 -14.16 -6.52 -4.33
N GLU A 93 -15.13 -7.09 -3.62
CA GLU A 93 -16.37 -6.41 -3.24
C GLU A 93 -16.10 -5.10 -2.48
N SER A 94 -15.10 -5.08 -1.60
CA SER A 94 -14.73 -3.88 -0.85
C SER A 94 -14.24 -2.73 -1.74
N THR A 95 -13.65 -3.04 -2.89
CA THR A 95 -13.26 -2.04 -3.90
C THR A 95 -14.48 -1.61 -4.73
N ALA A 96 -15.35 -2.55 -5.09
CA ALA A 96 -16.61 -2.25 -5.78
C ALA A 96 -17.55 -1.35 -4.94
N PHE A 97 -17.67 -1.60 -3.64
CA PHE A 97 -18.44 -0.75 -2.73
C PHE A 97 -17.83 0.65 -2.61
N PHE A 98 -16.49 0.76 -2.66
CA PHE A 98 -15.82 2.06 -2.61
C PHE A 98 -16.13 2.94 -3.84
N LEU A 99 -16.47 2.34 -5.00
CA LEU A 99 -16.90 3.09 -6.19
C LEU A 99 -18.15 3.94 -5.97
N GLN A 100 -19.01 3.58 -5.00
CA GLN A 100 -20.24 4.32 -4.71
C GLN A 100 -20.00 5.79 -4.34
N LYS A 101 -18.77 6.13 -3.92
CA LYS A 101 -18.35 7.52 -3.67
C LYS A 101 -18.29 8.38 -4.94
N TYR A 102 -18.15 7.76 -6.11
CA TYR A 102 -17.87 8.43 -7.37
C TYR A 102 -18.96 8.21 -8.43
N ILE A 103 -19.68 7.08 -8.36
CA ILE A 103 -20.70 6.71 -9.34
C ILE A 103 -21.95 6.16 -8.67
N VAL A 104 -23.07 6.22 -9.39
CA VAL A 104 -24.30 5.54 -9.00
C VAL A 104 -24.13 4.03 -9.14
N TYR A 105 -24.31 3.29 -8.05
CA TYR A 105 -24.13 1.83 -8.04
C TYR A 105 -25.17 1.13 -8.91
N ARG A 106 -24.73 0.44 -9.98
CA ARG A 106 -25.60 -0.38 -10.83
C ARG A 106 -25.00 -1.77 -10.99
N LYS A 107 -25.69 -2.80 -10.46
CA LYS A 107 -25.22 -4.21 -10.49
C LYS A 107 -24.82 -4.69 -11.89
N ARG A 108 -25.52 -4.26 -12.94
CA ARG A 108 -25.21 -4.62 -14.34
C ARG A 108 -23.93 -3.98 -14.92
N LYS A 109 -23.29 -3.06 -14.18
CA LYS A 109 -22.10 -2.32 -14.61
C LYS A 109 -20.90 -2.54 -13.69
N ILE A 110 -21.09 -3.13 -12.52
CA ILE A 110 -20.04 -3.31 -11.53
C ILE A 110 -19.89 -4.80 -11.27
N PHE A 111 -18.70 -5.31 -11.55
CA PHE A 111 -18.33 -6.72 -11.39
C PHE A 111 -17.14 -6.80 -10.44
N TYR A 112 -17.08 -7.85 -9.60
CA TYR A 112 -15.98 -8.00 -8.66
C TYR A 112 -15.62 -9.45 -8.35
N GLY A 113 -14.33 -9.69 -8.09
CA GLY A 113 -13.82 -10.97 -7.60
C GLY A 113 -13.77 -11.04 -6.06
N ASN A 114 -13.12 -12.08 -5.53
CA ASN A 114 -13.01 -12.32 -4.08
C ASN A 114 -11.66 -11.85 -3.49
N GLY A 115 -10.98 -10.90 -4.13
CA GLY A 115 -9.63 -10.47 -3.76
C GLY A 115 -8.52 -11.28 -4.44
N VAL A 116 -8.86 -12.32 -5.19
CA VAL A 116 -7.92 -13.15 -5.96
C VAL A 116 -7.95 -12.75 -7.43
N MET A 117 -6.75 -12.57 -8.00
CA MET A 117 -6.57 -12.13 -9.39
C MET A 117 -7.25 -13.05 -10.40
N GLN A 118 -7.15 -14.36 -10.20
CA GLN A 118 -7.73 -15.37 -11.10
C GLN A 118 -9.26 -15.25 -11.18
N ASP A 119 -9.93 -15.03 -10.05
CA ASP A 119 -11.39 -14.86 -10.00
C ASP A 119 -11.83 -13.66 -10.84
N LEU A 120 -11.10 -12.55 -10.75
CA LEU A 120 -11.39 -11.36 -11.54
C LEU A 120 -11.20 -11.62 -13.05
N ILE A 121 -10.15 -12.37 -13.43
CA ILE A 121 -9.91 -12.72 -14.83
C ILE A 121 -11.05 -13.58 -15.40
N GLU A 122 -11.56 -14.55 -14.64
CA GLU A 122 -12.69 -15.38 -15.08
C GLU A 122 -13.97 -14.56 -15.31
N ILE A 123 -14.17 -13.49 -14.54
CA ILE A 123 -15.26 -12.54 -14.77
C ILE A 123 -15.01 -11.70 -16.02
N ILE A 124 -13.78 -11.18 -16.20
CA ILE A 124 -13.38 -10.39 -17.37
C ILE A 124 -13.53 -11.18 -18.67
N LYS A 125 -13.23 -12.49 -18.68
CA LYS A 125 -13.39 -13.36 -19.86
C LYS A 125 -14.83 -13.41 -20.39
N LYS A 126 -15.83 -13.26 -19.51
CA LYS A 126 -17.27 -13.17 -19.88
C LYS A 126 -17.63 -11.82 -20.52
N HIS A 127 -16.68 -10.88 -20.54
CA HIS A 127 -16.78 -9.53 -21.08
C HIS A 127 -15.61 -9.23 -22.03
N SER A 128 -15.13 -10.23 -22.77
CA SER A 128 -13.96 -10.12 -23.66
C SER A 128 -14.19 -9.18 -24.85
N GLU A 129 -15.44 -8.80 -25.13
CA GLU A 129 -15.80 -7.79 -26.12
C GLU A 129 -15.41 -6.35 -25.71
N GLN A 130 -15.16 -6.13 -24.42
CA GLN A 130 -14.81 -4.81 -23.89
C GLN A 130 -13.36 -4.43 -24.20
N TYR A 131 -13.10 -3.13 -24.25
CA TYR A 131 -11.74 -2.59 -24.24
C TYR A 131 -11.46 -1.99 -22.86
N PHE A 132 -10.50 -2.58 -22.14
CA PHE A 132 -10.26 -2.27 -20.74
C PHE A 132 -9.16 -1.22 -20.53
N LEU A 133 -9.37 -0.26 -19.63
CA LEU A 133 -8.29 0.55 -19.07
C LEU A 133 -7.90 0.01 -17.69
N ILE A 134 -6.60 -0.09 -17.44
CA ILE A 134 -6.04 -0.56 -16.17
C ILE A 134 -5.24 0.57 -15.54
N PRO A 135 -5.87 1.42 -14.70
CA PRO A 135 -5.17 2.38 -13.88
C PRO A 135 -4.37 1.65 -12.79
N CYS A 136 -3.06 1.89 -12.74
CA CYS A 136 -2.17 1.20 -11.82
C CYS A 136 -1.09 2.13 -11.24
N SER A 137 -0.39 1.64 -10.22
CA SER A 137 0.89 2.22 -9.82
C SER A 137 2.03 1.87 -10.79
N ASP A 138 3.12 2.61 -10.69
CA ASP A 138 4.40 2.30 -11.35
C ASP A 138 5.06 1.00 -10.88
N VAL A 139 4.71 0.49 -9.68
CA VAL A 139 5.33 -0.69 -9.06
C VAL A 139 4.59 -2.00 -9.35
N HIS A 140 3.65 -2.04 -10.31
CA HIS A 140 2.91 -3.28 -10.57
C HIS A 140 3.73 -4.31 -11.35
N LYS A 141 3.95 -5.47 -10.71
CA LYS A 141 4.40 -6.71 -11.36
C LYS A 141 3.46 -7.06 -12.51
N ASP A 142 4.04 -7.33 -13.69
CA ASP A 142 3.32 -7.52 -14.95
C ASP A 142 2.44 -8.77 -15.02
N ASP A 143 2.39 -9.63 -14.00
CA ASP A 143 1.61 -10.87 -13.99
C ASP A 143 0.13 -10.67 -14.36
N PHE A 144 -0.50 -9.57 -13.92
CA PHE A 144 -1.90 -9.32 -14.29
C PHE A 144 -2.07 -8.98 -15.77
N ALA A 145 -1.21 -8.11 -16.32
CA ALA A 145 -1.24 -7.74 -17.73
C ALA A 145 -0.93 -8.97 -18.61
N THR A 146 0.10 -9.74 -18.24
CA THR A 146 0.47 -10.99 -18.93
C THR A 146 -0.68 -12.00 -18.97
N ARG A 147 -1.42 -12.17 -17.86
CA ARG A 147 -2.59 -13.07 -17.84
C ARG A 147 -3.75 -12.58 -18.72
N LEU A 148 -3.96 -11.27 -18.81
CA LEU A 148 -4.95 -10.68 -19.70
C LEU A 148 -4.56 -10.87 -21.17
N GLU A 149 -3.28 -10.69 -21.51
CA GLU A 149 -2.72 -10.97 -22.84
C GLU A 149 -2.91 -12.44 -23.24
N GLN A 150 -2.55 -13.37 -22.35
CA GLN A 150 -2.76 -14.82 -22.55
C GLN A 150 -4.24 -15.17 -22.77
N SER A 151 -5.15 -14.41 -22.15
CA SER A 151 -6.60 -14.55 -22.31
C SER A 151 -7.17 -13.78 -23.51
N LYS A 152 -6.30 -13.17 -24.35
CA LYS A 152 -6.66 -12.35 -25.53
C LYS A 152 -7.61 -11.19 -25.20
N ILE A 153 -7.49 -10.62 -24.00
CA ILE A 153 -8.28 -9.47 -23.57
C ILE A 153 -7.63 -8.20 -24.12
N LYS A 154 -8.43 -7.30 -24.70
CA LYS A 154 -7.96 -5.99 -25.16
C LYS A 154 -7.87 -5.04 -23.96
N PHE A 155 -6.69 -4.50 -23.69
CA PHE A 155 -6.55 -3.52 -22.61
C PHE A 155 -5.43 -2.50 -22.88
N THR A 156 -5.50 -1.39 -22.14
CA THR A 156 -4.43 -0.39 -22.02
C THR A 156 -4.07 -0.27 -20.55
N LYS A 157 -2.78 -0.35 -20.24
CA LYS A 157 -2.26 -0.08 -18.89
C LYS A 157 -1.85 1.39 -18.80
N THR A 158 -2.22 2.07 -17.72
CA THR A 158 -1.79 3.45 -17.47
C THR A 158 -1.37 3.66 -16.03
N ILE A 159 -0.22 4.31 -15.85
CA ILE A 159 0.29 4.66 -14.53
C ILE A 159 -0.40 5.95 -14.11
N LEU A 160 -1.21 5.92 -13.06
CA LEU A 160 -1.92 7.10 -12.54
C LEU A 160 -1.35 7.63 -11.24
N TYR A 161 -0.51 6.85 -10.58
CA TYR A 161 0.14 7.24 -9.34
C TYR A 161 1.42 6.45 -9.14
N ARG A 162 2.31 6.96 -8.30
CA ARG A 162 3.60 6.35 -8.02
C ARG A 162 3.81 6.23 -6.53
N THR A 163 4.49 5.17 -6.11
CA THR A 163 4.97 5.07 -4.73
C THR A 163 6.34 5.70 -4.66
N VAL A 164 6.43 6.86 -4.04
CA VAL A 164 7.70 7.61 -3.91
C VAL A 164 8.18 7.60 -2.47
N ASN A 165 9.47 7.81 -2.28
CA ASN A 165 10.05 7.95 -0.95
C ASN A 165 9.59 9.26 -0.33
N SER A 166 9.13 9.23 0.91
CA SER A 166 8.86 10.44 1.67
C SER A 166 10.17 11.17 1.98
N ASP A 167 10.10 12.50 2.09
CA ASP A 167 11.17 13.28 2.68
C ASP A 167 11.13 13.15 4.21
N LEU A 168 12.19 12.56 4.78
CA LEU A 168 12.36 12.38 6.22
C LEU A 168 13.45 13.31 6.78
N SER A 169 13.74 14.41 6.10
CA SER A 169 14.81 15.34 6.49
C SER A 169 14.59 15.97 7.86
N ASP A 170 13.34 16.08 8.32
CA ASP A 170 12.99 16.52 9.67
C ASP A 170 13.51 15.58 10.77
N LEU A 171 13.63 14.28 10.46
CA LEU A 171 14.15 13.28 11.39
C LEU A 171 15.68 13.18 11.37
N LYS A 172 16.38 13.74 10.38
CA LYS A 172 17.85 13.56 10.22
C LYS A 172 18.68 14.02 11.41
N LYS A 173 18.25 15.07 12.12
CA LYS A 173 19.00 15.62 13.26
C LYS A 173 18.88 14.76 14.52
N ASP A 174 17.82 13.99 14.65
CA ASP A 174 17.50 13.18 15.84
C ASP A 174 16.90 11.82 15.43
N PHE A 175 17.55 11.14 14.48
CA PHE A 175 17.17 9.79 14.09
C PHE A 175 17.76 8.78 15.09
N SER A 176 17.17 8.75 16.29
CA SER A 176 17.52 7.82 17.36
C SER A 176 16.24 7.14 17.85
N TYR A 177 16.04 5.92 17.36
CA TYR A 177 14.89 5.08 17.70
C TYR A 177 15.37 3.71 18.13
N ASP A 178 14.74 3.16 19.16
CA ASP A 178 15.04 1.82 19.66
C ASP A 178 14.40 0.75 18.79
N ILE A 179 13.22 1.05 18.21
CA ILE A 179 12.47 0.17 17.32
C ILE A 179 12.06 0.93 16.06
N LEU A 180 12.32 0.35 14.89
CA LEU A 180 11.76 0.76 13.60
C LEU A 180 10.76 -0.28 13.11
N VAL A 181 9.56 0.15 12.72
CA VAL A 181 8.48 -0.76 12.28
C VAL A 181 8.10 -0.49 10.83
N PHE A 182 8.25 -1.51 9.98
CA PHE A 182 7.98 -1.46 8.53
C PHE A 182 6.76 -2.31 8.14
N PHE A 183 6.04 -1.88 7.11
CA PHE A 183 4.82 -2.51 6.57
C PHE A 183 4.89 -2.76 5.07
N SER A 184 5.89 -2.19 4.38
CA SER A 184 6.06 -2.35 2.94
C SER A 184 7.54 -2.59 2.58
N PRO A 185 7.82 -3.45 1.59
CA PRO A 185 9.20 -3.64 1.11
C PRO A 185 9.83 -2.34 0.59
N ASN A 186 9.04 -1.38 0.10
CA ASN A 186 9.54 -0.11 -0.44
C ASN A 186 10.03 0.86 0.65
N GLU A 187 9.68 0.63 1.91
CA GLU A 187 10.12 1.49 3.02
C GLU A 187 11.59 1.24 3.39
N ILE A 188 12.13 0.05 3.08
CA ILE A 188 13.53 -0.30 3.37
C ILE A 188 14.50 0.46 2.45
N PRO A 189 14.30 0.52 1.12
CA PRO A 189 15.02 1.47 0.27
C PRO A 189 14.86 2.93 0.72
N SER A 190 13.65 3.33 1.16
CA SER A 190 13.41 4.69 1.65
C SER A 190 14.25 5.04 2.87
N LEU A 191 14.37 4.11 3.84
CA LEU A 191 15.26 4.26 5.00
C LEU A 191 16.70 4.52 4.54
N LYS A 192 17.23 3.70 3.63
CA LYS A 192 18.61 3.85 3.13
C LYS A 192 18.81 5.14 2.36
N LYS A 193 17.82 5.58 1.57
CA LYS A 193 17.88 6.84 0.82
C LYS A 193 17.87 8.05 1.74
N ASN A 194 16.98 8.06 2.73
CA ASN A 194 16.86 9.16 3.69
C ASN A 194 18.02 9.21 4.69
N PHE A 195 18.58 8.04 5.05
CA PHE A 195 19.69 7.89 5.99
C PHE A 195 20.80 7.01 5.38
N PRO A 196 21.60 7.52 4.43
CA PRO A 196 22.62 6.73 3.72
C PRO A 196 23.70 6.11 4.61
N ARG A 197 23.91 6.66 5.81
CA ARG A 197 24.86 6.18 6.81
C ARG A 197 24.22 5.30 7.88
N TYR A 198 22.95 4.95 7.74
CA TYR A 198 22.23 4.14 8.72
C TYR A 198 22.93 2.79 8.91
N LYS A 199 23.21 2.45 10.16
CA LYS A 199 23.67 1.14 10.61
C LYS A 199 22.72 0.68 11.69
N GLN A 200 22.25 -0.57 11.61
CA GLN A 200 21.25 -1.07 12.54
C GLN A 200 21.75 -1.09 13.99
N GLN A 201 22.94 -1.64 14.25
CA GLN A 201 23.50 -1.78 15.60
C GLN A 201 22.50 -2.44 16.58
N GLU A 202 22.14 -1.73 17.65
CA GLU A 202 21.17 -2.19 18.66
C GLU A 202 19.71 -1.93 18.26
N THR A 203 19.47 -1.16 17.18
CA THR A 203 18.12 -0.86 16.70
C THR A 203 17.38 -2.13 16.34
N ILE A 204 16.21 -2.31 16.93
CA ILE A 204 15.32 -3.43 16.69
C ILE A 204 14.49 -3.11 15.44
N ILE A 205 14.46 -4.04 14.49
CA ILE A 205 13.63 -3.89 13.28
C ILE A 205 12.46 -4.86 13.32
N ALA A 206 11.26 -4.30 13.22
CA ALA A 206 10.02 -5.02 13.03
C ALA A 206 9.52 -4.86 11.59
N ALA A 207 8.96 -5.92 11.01
CA ALA A 207 8.35 -5.86 9.68
C ALA A 207 7.05 -6.67 9.61
N PHE A 208 6.04 -6.09 8.99
CA PHE A 208 4.73 -6.72 8.78
C PHE A 208 4.57 -7.16 7.32
N GLY A 209 4.29 -8.44 7.13
CA GLY A 209 4.05 -9.07 5.84
C GLY A 209 5.31 -9.75 5.28
N PRO A 210 5.14 -10.89 4.55
CA PRO A 210 6.27 -11.65 4.01
C PRO A 210 7.21 -10.82 3.11
N ALA A 211 6.65 -9.91 2.32
CA ALA A 211 7.44 -9.07 1.41
C ALA A 211 8.33 -8.06 2.16
N ALA A 212 7.80 -7.38 3.19
CA ALA A 212 8.59 -6.45 4.01
C ALA A 212 9.66 -7.18 4.81
N CYS A 213 9.32 -8.32 5.43
CA CYS A 213 10.26 -9.19 6.13
C CYS A 213 11.41 -9.64 5.22
N LYS A 214 11.10 -10.03 3.98
CA LYS A 214 12.12 -10.39 2.98
C LYS A 214 13.01 -9.19 2.64
N ALA A 215 12.42 -8.03 2.38
CA ALA A 215 13.17 -6.82 2.03
C ALA A 215 14.15 -6.37 3.12
N VAL A 216 13.78 -6.50 4.41
CA VAL A 216 14.70 -6.24 5.53
C VAL A 216 15.93 -7.15 5.44
N LYS A 217 15.72 -8.46 5.26
CA LYS A 217 16.80 -9.45 5.17
C LYS A 217 17.66 -9.25 3.93
N ASP A 218 17.04 -9.06 2.76
CA ASP A 218 17.73 -8.80 1.49
C ASP A 218 18.60 -7.53 1.56
N ALA A 219 18.19 -6.56 2.38
CA ALA A 219 18.93 -5.33 2.61
C ALA A 219 20.14 -5.49 3.55
N GLY A 220 20.41 -6.71 4.06
CA GLY A 220 21.47 -7.00 5.02
C GLY A 220 21.16 -6.56 6.45
N LEU A 221 19.88 -6.29 6.76
CA LEU A 221 19.44 -5.91 8.10
C LEU A 221 18.93 -7.16 8.85
N ARG A 222 19.18 -7.19 10.16
CA ARG A 222 18.62 -8.19 11.07
C ARG A 222 17.14 -7.89 11.28
N LEU A 223 16.28 -8.86 11.02
CA LEU A 223 14.85 -8.78 11.32
C LEU A 223 14.62 -9.35 12.73
N ASP A 224 14.26 -8.49 13.67
CA ASP A 224 14.08 -8.85 15.07
C ASP A 224 12.64 -9.26 15.39
N ILE A 225 11.65 -8.57 14.80
CA ILE A 225 10.22 -8.80 15.06
C ILE A 225 9.47 -9.02 13.74
N PRO A 226 9.42 -10.27 13.23
CA PRO A 226 8.59 -10.60 12.08
C PRO A 226 7.11 -10.70 12.47
N ALA A 227 6.23 -10.12 11.65
CA ALA A 227 4.78 -10.31 11.73
C ALA A 227 4.18 -10.41 10.31
N PRO A 228 2.98 -10.96 10.12
CA PRO A 228 2.24 -11.74 11.12
C PRO A 228 2.90 -13.11 11.39
N SER A 229 2.59 -13.70 12.53
CA SER A 229 2.90 -15.09 12.90
C SER A 229 1.67 -15.77 13.51
N LYS A 230 1.73 -17.07 13.78
CA LYS A 230 0.63 -17.80 14.47
C LYS A 230 0.30 -17.18 15.83
N GLU A 231 1.33 -16.77 16.57
CA GLU A 231 1.21 -16.17 17.90
C GLU A 231 0.95 -14.66 17.84
N ALA A 232 1.19 -14.02 16.70
CA ALA A 232 1.05 -12.58 16.49
C ALA A 232 0.48 -12.26 15.09
N PRO A 233 -0.83 -12.46 14.84
CA PRO A 233 -1.52 -12.03 13.61
C PRO A 233 -1.42 -10.54 13.29
N SER A 234 -1.06 -9.67 14.24
CA SER A 234 -0.89 -8.23 14.02
C SER A 234 0.49 -7.74 14.45
N MET A 235 0.94 -6.63 13.88
CA MET A 235 2.18 -5.97 14.29
C MET A 235 2.11 -5.46 15.73
N THR A 236 0.96 -4.93 16.16
CA THR A 236 0.76 -4.47 17.54
C THR A 236 0.94 -5.61 18.55
N MET A 237 0.42 -6.81 18.24
CA MET A 237 0.59 -7.96 19.11
C MET A 237 2.02 -8.50 19.10
N ALA A 238 2.69 -8.48 17.94
CA ALA A 238 4.10 -8.85 17.86
C ALA A 238 4.98 -7.93 18.71
N LEU A 239 4.71 -6.62 18.68
CA LEU A 239 5.37 -5.64 19.54
C LEU A 239 5.06 -5.87 21.02
N ASP A 240 3.79 -6.12 21.38
CA ASP A 240 3.39 -6.40 22.77
C ASP A 240 4.14 -7.60 23.34
N ILE A 241 4.17 -8.72 22.62
CA ILE A 241 4.87 -9.94 23.02
C ILE A 241 6.36 -9.66 23.22
N PHE A 242 6.99 -8.96 22.26
CA PHE A 242 8.40 -8.60 22.34
C PHE A 242 8.70 -7.70 23.55
N LEU A 243 7.95 -6.61 23.71
CA LEU A 243 8.13 -5.64 24.79
C LEU A 243 7.89 -6.28 26.17
N LYS A 244 6.83 -7.09 26.30
CA LYS A 244 6.53 -7.84 27.53
C LYS A 244 7.70 -8.71 27.95
N ASN A 245 8.27 -9.47 27.02
CA ASN A 245 9.41 -10.34 27.30
C ASN A 245 10.67 -9.53 27.64
N HIS A 246 10.93 -8.45 26.91
CA HIS A 246 12.06 -7.55 27.14
C HIS A 246 12.02 -6.93 28.55
N PHE A 247 10.89 -6.32 28.93
CA PHE A 247 10.75 -5.70 30.25
C PHE A 247 10.67 -6.71 31.40
N LYS A 248 10.20 -7.95 31.14
CA LYS A 248 10.26 -9.02 32.14
C LYS A 248 11.70 -9.45 32.43
N ASN A 249 12.53 -9.55 31.39
CA ASN A 249 13.93 -9.94 31.53
C ASN A 249 14.78 -8.86 32.21
N LEU A 250 14.42 -7.57 32.09
CA LEU A 250 15.09 -6.48 32.82
C LEU A 250 14.79 -6.45 34.33
N LYS A 251 13.75 -7.16 34.78
CA LYS A 251 13.39 -7.27 36.21
C LYS A 251 14.03 -8.47 36.90
N LYS A 252 14.74 -9.32 36.17
CA LYS A 252 15.54 -10.43 36.68
C LYS A 252 17.00 -10.01 36.75
#